data_AF-A0A127SJL0-F1
#
_entry.id   AF-A0A127SJL0-F1
#
_cell.length_a   1.000
_cell.length_b   1.000
_cell.length_c   1.000
_cell.angle_alpha   90.00
_cell.angle_beta   90.00
_cell.angle_gamma   90.00
#
_symmetry.space_group_name_H-M   'P 1'
#
loop_
_entity.id
_entity.type
_entity.pdbx_description
1 polymer ?
#
loop_
_entity_poly.entity_id
_entity_poly.type
_entity_poly.pdbx_seq_one_letter_code
_entity_poly.pdbx_strand_id
1 'polypeptide(L)'
;TRIKGLFAVGECSSVGLHGANRLGSNSLAELVVFGRLAGEQATERAATAGNGNEAAIEAQAAGVEQRLKDLVNQDGGENWAKIRDEMGLAMEEGCGIYRTPELMQKTIDKLAELQERFKRVRITDTS
;
A
#
# COMPACT_ATOMS: atom_id res chain seq x y z
N THR A 1 8.41 2.05 12.66
CA THR A 1 8.81 1.33 11.42
C THR A 1 10.32 1.45 11.23
N ARG A 2 10.90 0.95 10.12
CA ARG A 2 12.31 1.22 9.79
C ARG A 2 12.57 2.69 9.43
N ILE A 3 11.52 3.46 9.13
CA ILE A 3 11.58 4.89 8.90
C ILE A 3 11.44 5.60 10.26
N LYS A 4 12.45 6.38 10.63
CA LYS A 4 12.46 7.11 11.91
C LYS A 4 11.30 8.10 11.95
N GLY A 5 10.57 8.13 13.06
CA GLY A 5 9.41 9.01 13.25
C GLY A 5 8.12 8.52 12.57
N LEU A 6 8.14 7.44 11.79
CA LEU A 6 6.94 6.84 11.23
C LEU A 6 6.47 5.66 12.09
N PHE A 7 5.31 5.83 12.70
CA PHE A 7 4.58 4.83 13.47
C PHE A 7 3.45 4.23 12.61
N ALA A 8 3.11 2.97 12.85
CA ALA A 8 2.03 2.28 12.15
C ALA A 8 1.39 1.29 13.13
N VAL A 9 0.06 1.18 13.10
CA VAL A 9 -0.72 0.35 14.03
C VAL A 9 -1.98 -0.20 13.36
N GLY A 10 -2.45 -1.36 13.82
CA GLY A 10 -3.60 -2.05 13.27
C GLY A 10 -3.24 -2.85 12.03
N GLU A 11 -4.24 -3.10 11.17
CA GLU A 11 -4.10 -4.00 10.01
C GLU A 11 -3.05 -3.56 8.99
N CYS A 12 -2.72 -2.26 8.93
CA CYS A 12 -1.64 -1.76 8.07
C CYS A 12 -0.24 -2.07 8.59
N SER A 13 -0.12 -2.62 9.80
CA SER A 13 1.14 -2.88 10.48
C SER A 13 1.41 -4.38 10.59
N SER A 14 2.69 -4.74 10.62
CA SER A 14 3.13 -6.10 10.94
C SER A 14 3.98 -6.04 12.20
N VAL A 15 3.30 -6.08 13.36
CA VAL A 15 3.94 -6.09 14.69
C VAL A 15 4.40 -7.48 15.12
N GLY A 16 4.15 -8.50 14.30
CA GLY A 16 4.49 -9.90 14.57
C GLY A 16 3.51 -10.64 15.48
N LEU A 17 2.58 -9.94 16.15
CA LEU A 17 1.61 -10.53 17.09
C LEU A 17 0.82 -11.69 16.47
N HIS A 18 0.34 -11.52 15.24
CA HIS A 18 -0.57 -12.48 14.59
C HIS A 18 0.14 -13.60 13.83
N GLY A 19 1.46 -13.53 13.66
CA GLY A 19 2.20 -14.48 12.84
C GLY A 19 1.59 -14.67 11.44
N ALA A 20 1.44 -15.93 11.01
CA ALA A 20 0.82 -16.28 9.72
C ALA A 20 -0.71 -16.42 9.79
N ASN A 21 -1.31 -16.48 10.98
CA ASN A 21 -2.75 -16.63 11.16
C ASN A 21 -3.22 -15.88 12.40
N ARG A 22 -4.00 -14.82 12.17
CA ARG A 22 -4.61 -14.03 13.24
C ARG A 22 -5.68 -14.86 13.98
N LEU A 23 -5.65 -14.84 15.30
CA LEU A 23 -6.77 -15.33 16.12
C LEU A 23 -7.99 -14.41 15.99
N GLY A 24 -9.16 -15.02 15.79
CA GLY A 24 -10.44 -14.33 15.68
C GLY A 24 -10.67 -13.35 16.83
N SER A 25 -11.35 -12.23 16.54
CA SER A 25 -11.68 -11.17 17.51
C SER A 25 -10.50 -10.38 18.12
N ASN A 26 -9.24 -10.70 17.80
CA ASN A 26 -8.10 -9.98 18.38
C ASN A 26 -7.67 -8.67 17.68
N SER A 27 -8.16 -8.33 16.48
CA SER A 27 -7.73 -7.11 15.77
C SER A 27 -8.16 -5.83 16.47
N LEU A 28 -9.35 -5.79 17.05
CA LEU A 28 -9.78 -4.59 17.77
C LEU A 28 -8.96 -4.42 19.06
N ALA A 29 -8.71 -5.52 19.76
CA ALA A 29 -7.86 -5.52 20.96
C ALA A 29 -6.43 -5.09 20.63
N GLU A 30 -5.85 -5.63 19.55
CA GLU A 30 -4.55 -5.21 19.01
C GLU A 30 -4.54 -3.71 18.73
N LEU A 31 -5.50 -3.21 17.94
CA LEU A 31 -5.58 -1.81 17.55
C LEU A 31 -5.63 -0.89 18.77
N VAL A 32 -6.42 -1.23 19.79
CA VAL A 32 -6.54 -0.40 21.01
C VAL A 32 -5.25 -0.42 21.83
N VAL A 33 -4.67 -1.60 22.06
CA VAL A 33 -3.48 -1.76 22.90
C VAL A 33 -2.26 -1.11 22.24
N PHE A 34 -1.97 -1.48 20.99
CA PHE A 34 -0.84 -0.88 20.28
C PHE A 34 -1.11 0.54 19.83
N GLY A 35 -2.37 0.94 19.67
CA GLY A 35 -2.74 2.31 19.35
C GLY A 35 -2.38 3.25 20.49
N ARG A 36 -2.68 2.84 21.73
CA ARG A 36 -2.21 3.55 22.92
C ARG A 36 -0.70 3.63 22.98
N LEU A 37 0.00 2.49 22.83
CA LEU A 37 1.47 2.45 22.90
C LEU A 37 2.11 3.33 21.82
N ALA A 38 1.64 3.24 20.58
CA ALA A 38 2.14 4.04 19.47
C ALA A 38 1.85 5.53 19.70
N GLY A 39 0.70 5.89 20.27
CA GLY A 39 0.35 7.25 20.61
C GLY A 39 1.25 7.85 21.71
N GLU A 40 1.51 7.10 22.78
CA GLU A 40 2.44 7.50 23.85
C GLU A 40 3.85 7.74 23.26
N GLN A 41 4.37 6.80 22.47
CA GLN A 41 5.69 6.94 21.84
C GLN A 41 5.75 8.05 20.79
N ALA A 42 4.69 8.24 20.00
CA ALA A 42 4.61 9.32 19.02
C ALA A 42 4.60 10.69 19.72
N THR A 43 3.95 10.79 20.88
CA THR A 43 3.93 12.02 21.70
C THR A 43 5.33 12.36 22.21
N GLU A 44 6.04 11.39 22.79
CA GLU A 44 7.42 11.56 23.24
C GLU A 44 8.35 11.94 22.07
N ARG A 45 8.16 11.28 20.92
CA ARG A 45 8.93 11.58 19.71
C ARG A 45 8.66 12.98 19.19
N ALA A 46 7.40 13.43 19.19
CA ALA A 46 7.00 14.75 18.72
C ALA A 46 7.61 15.86 19.58
N ALA A 47 7.69 15.67 20.90
CA ALA A 47 8.32 16.61 21.83
C ALA A 47 9.82 16.84 21.55
N THR A 48 10.49 15.89 20.90
CA THR A 48 11.92 15.94 20.55
C THR A 48 12.16 16.03 19.04
N ALA A 49 11.10 16.16 18.23
CA ALA A 49 11.23 16.29 16.79
C ALA A 49 11.62 17.72 16.43
N GLY A 50 12.67 17.86 15.61
CA GLY A 50 12.98 19.11 14.96
C GLY A 50 12.01 19.38 13.80
N ASN A 51 12.06 20.59 13.27
CA ASN A 51 11.29 20.96 12.08
C ASN A 51 11.72 20.09 10.87
N GLY A 52 10.75 19.82 10.01
CA GLY A 52 11.02 19.21 8.70
C GLY A 52 11.79 20.16 7.78
N ASN A 53 12.34 19.62 6.71
CA ASN A 53 12.89 20.43 5.63
C ASN A 53 11.74 20.85 4.70
N GLU A 54 11.23 22.05 4.89
CA GLU A 54 10.09 22.60 4.15
C GLU A 54 10.30 22.57 2.64
N ALA A 55 11.46 23.05 2.15
CA ALA A 55 11.79 23.02 0.73
C ALA A 55 11.82 21.59 0.15
N ALA A 56 12.28 20.60 0.92
CA ALA A 56 12.25 19.21 0.49
C ALA A 56 10.82 18.64 0.46
N ILE A 57 9.97 19.03 1.40
CA ILE A 57 8.55 18.63 1.44
C ILE A 57 7.80 19.24 0.25
N GLU A 58 8.01 20.52 -0.04
CA GLU A 58 7.42 21.21 -1.20
C GLU A 58 7.86 20.56 -2.51
N ALA A 59 9.15 20.25 -2.68
CA ALA A 59 9.65 19.56 -3.86
C ALA A 59 9.02 18.17 -4.04
N GLN A 60 8.83 17.41 -2.95
CA GLN A 60 8.14 16.12 -3.00
C GLN A 60 6.65 16.27 -3.36
N ALA A 61 5.97 17.25 -2.77
CA ALA A 61 4.57 17.54 -3.06
C ALA A 61 4.37 17.91 -4.54
N ALA A 62 5.20 18.81 -5.08
CA ALA A 62 5.19 19.18 -6.49
C ALA A 62 5.44 17.96 -7.40
N GLY A 63 6.37 17.07 -7.02
CA GLY A 63 6.62 15.82 -7.75
C GLY A 63 5.46 14.81 -7.70
N VAL A 64 4.70 14.76 -6.60
CA VAL A 64 3.46 13.95 -6.53
C VAL A 64 2.38 14.56 -7.41
N GLU A 65 2.18 15.87 -7.33
CA GLU A 65 1.18 16.59 -8.13
C GLU A 65 1.45 16.41 -9.63
N GLN A 66 2.71 16.54 -10.06
CA GLN A 66 3.07 16.32 -11.46
C GLN A 66 2.78 14.89 -11.90
N ARG A 67 3.16 13.87 -11.11
CA ARG A 67 2.85 12.47 -11.44
C ARG A 67 1.35 12.19 -11.56
N LEU A 68 0.54 12.81 -10.71
CA LEU A 68 -0.92 12.69 -10.79
C LEU A 68 -1.46 13.37 -12.05
N LYS A 69 -0.97 14.56 -12.40
CA LYS A 69 -1.31 15.25 -13.64
C LYS A 69 -0.93 14.43 -14.86
N ASP A 70 0.26 13.85 -14.87
CA ASP A 70 0.73 13.00 -15.96
C ASP A 70 -0.16 11.76 -16.11
N LEU A 71 -0.54 11.11 -15.00
CA LEU A 71 -1.41 9.94 -15.00
C LEU A 71 -2.83 10.25 -15.51
N VAL A 72 -3.42 11.36 -15.07
CA VAL A 72 -4.76 11.80 -15.51
C VAL A 72 -4.77 12.16 -17.00
N ASN A 73 -3.71 12.80 -17.48
CA ASN A 73 -3.59 13.22 -18.87
C ASN A 73 -2.97 12.15 -19.79
N GLN A 74 -2.66 10.96 -19.26
CA GLN A 74 -2.01 9.91 -20.01
C GLN A 74 -2.93 9.38 -21.13
N ASP A 75 -2.46 9.47 -22.38
CA ASP A 75 -3.17 8.92 -23.54
C ASP A 75 -2.79 7.45 -23.77
N GLY A 76 -3.26 6.62 -22.85
CA GLY A 76 -3.11 5.17 -22.87
C GLY A 76 -4.24 4.42 -23.57
N GLY A 77 -4.06 3.11 -23.74
CA GLY A 77 -5.10 2.20 -24.26
C GLY A 77 -5.68 1.25 -23.21
N GLU A 78 -5.06 1.16 -22.03
CA GLU A 78 -5.46 0.21 -21.00
C GLU A 78 -6.55 0.78 -20.09
N ASN A 79 -7.48 -0.08 -19.68
CA ASN A 79 -8.53 0.27 -18.74
C ASN A 79 -8.12 -0.19 -17.32
N TRP A 80 -8.02 0.75 -16.39
CA TRP A 80 -7.56 0.47 -15.02
C TRP A 80 -8.48 -0.49 -14.26
N ALA A 81 -9.80 -0.44 -14.50
CA ALA A 81 -10.76 -1.33 -13.85
C ALA A 81 -10.58 -2.78 -14.34
N LYS A 82 -10.32 -2.98 -15.64
CA LYS A 82 -9.98 -4.31 -16.18
C LYS A 82 -8.70 -4.86 -15.56
N ILE A 83 -7.65 -4.04 -15.43
CA ILE A 83 -6.40 -4.45 -14.77
C ILE A 83 -6.66 -4.86 -13.33
N ARG A 84 -7.45 -4.08 -12.58
CA ARG A 84 -7.83 -4.41 -11.20
C ARG A 84 -8.57 -5.75 -11.13
N ASP A 85 -9.52 -5.99 -12.02
CA ASP A 85 -10.31 -7.22 -12.02
C ASP A 85 -9.45 -8.43 -12.40
N GLU A 86 -8.58 -8.31 -13.41
CA GLU A 86 -7.59 -9.33 -13.77
C GLU A 86 -6.62 -9.63 -12.62
N MET A 87 -6.16 -8.60 -11.90
CA MET A 87 -5.31 -8.76 -10.71
C MET A 87 -6.06 -9.53 -9.61
N GLY A 88 -7.32 -9.18 -9.36
CA GLY A 88 -8.15 -9.86 -8.36
C GLY A 88 -8.31 -11.34 -8.67
N LEU A 89 -8.62 -11.69 -9.92
CA LEU A 89 -8.75 -13.07 -10.38
C LEU A 89 -7.42 -13.84 -10.22
N ALA A 90 -6.30 -13.25 -10.64
CA ALA A 90 -4.99 -13.89 -10.52
C ALA A 90 -4.62 -14.16 -9.05
N MET A 91 -4.89 -13.21 -8.16
CA MET A 91 -4.65 -13.35 -6.72
C MET A 91 -5.53 -14.43 -6.09
N GLU A 92 -6.79 -14.54 -6.48
CA GLU A 92 -7.69 -15.61 -6.01
C GLU A 92 -7.20 -16.99 -6.47
N GLU A 93 -6.81 -17.12 -7.74
CA GLU A 93 -6.35 -18.38 -8.33
C GLU A 93 -5.04 -18.89 -7.70
N GLY A 94 -4.03 -18.03 -7.52
CA GLY A 94 -2.71 -18.48 -7.09
C GLY A 94 -2.34 -18.21 -5.63
N CYS A 95 -3.05 -17.31 -4.95
CA CYS A 95 -2.77 -16.92 -3.57
C CYS A 95 -3.95 -17.17 -2.60
N GLY A 96 -4.95 -17.93 -3.03
CA GLY A 96 -6.08 -18.38 -2.20
C GLY A 96 -5.70 -19.38 -1.09
N ILE A 97 -6.66 -20.19 -0.63
CA ILE A 97 -6.46 -21.14 0.48
C ILE A 97 -5.43 -22.22 0.13
N TYR A 98 -5.52 -22.80 -1.08
CA TYR A 98 -4.60 -23.81 -1.58
C TYR A 98 -3.62 -23.19 -2.57
N ARG A 99 -2.35 -23.54 -2.44
CA ARG A 99 -1.26 -22.93 -3.22
C ARG A 99 -0.30 -24.00 -3.67
N THR A 100 0.10 -23.92 -4.94
CA THR A 100 1.21 -24.71 -5.49
C THR A 100 2.26 -23.77 -6.07
N PRO A 101 3.54 -24.17 -6.13
CA PRO A 101 4.60 -23.35 -6.72
C PRO A 101 4.26 -22.85 -8.12
N GLU A 102 3.62 -23.70 -8.94
CA GLU A 102 3.28 -23.41 -10.33
C GLU A 102 2.20 -22.31 -10.43
N LEU A 103 1.14 -22.41 -9.63
CA LEU A 103 0.07 -21.40 -9.61
C LEU A 103 0.55 -20.07 -9.04
N MET A 104 1.39 -20.12 -8.00
CA MET A 104 2.01 -18.91 -7.43
C MET A 104 2.94 -18.23 -8.44
N GLN A 105 3.76 -19.00 -9.17
CA GLN A 105 4.65 -18.44 -10.20
C GLN A 105 3.84 -17.79 -11.33
N LYS A 106 2.79 -18.46 -11.82
CA LYS A 106 1.88 -17.88 -12.83
C LYS A 106 1.28 -16.55 -12.36
N THR A 107 0.96 -16.45 -11.07
CA THR A 107 0.42 -15.22 -10.47
C THR A 107 1.46 -14.11 -10.41
N ILE A 108 2.70 -14.42 -10.03
CA ILE A 108 3.82 -13.47 -10.05
C ILE A 108 4.02 -12.93 -11.47
N ASP A 109 4.06 -13.80 -12.47
CA ASP A 109 4.26 -13.42 -13.87
C ASP A 109 3.10 -12.53 -14.36
N LYS A 110 1.86 -12.88 -13.99
CA LYS A 110 0.68 -12.07 -14.31
C LYS A 110 0.71 -10.70 -13.64
N LEU A 111 1.13 -10.60 -12.39
CA LEU A 111 1.28 -9.32 -11.70
C LEU A 111 2.34 -8.44 -12.36
N ALA A 112 3.46 -9.02 -12.80
CA ALA A 112 4.50 -8.30 -13.54
C ALA A 112 3.96 -7.77 -14.89
N GLU A 113 3.22 -8.60 -15.65
CA GLU A 113 2.53 -8.16 -16.88
C GLU A 113 1.55 -7.00 -16.60
N LEU A 114 0.71 -7.13 -15.57
CA LEU A 114 -0.27 -6.12 -15.21
C LEU A 114 0.38 -4.80 -14.76
N GLN A 115 1.53 -4.85 -14.06
CA GLN A 115 2.32 -3.66 -13.73
C GLN A 115 2.83 -2.94 -14.98
N GLU A 116 3.30 -3.66 -15.99
CA GLU A 116 3.73 -3.06 -17.26
C GLU A 116 2.54 -2.47 -18.04
N ARG A 117 1.40 -3.17 -18.07
CA ARG A 117 0.16 -2.65 -18.68
C ARG A 117 -0.35 -1.42 -17.94
N PHE A 118 -0.22 -1.37 -16.62
CA PHE A 118 -0.66 -0.23 -15.83
C PHE A 118 0.04 1.08 -16.23
N LYS A 119 1.27 1.01 -16.75
CA LYS A 119 2.00 2.19 -17.29
C LYS A 119 1.33 2.82 -18.52
N ARG A 120 0.33 2.17 -19.12
CA ARG A 120 -0.42 2.64 -20.31
C ARG A 120 -1.91 2.78 -20.05
N VAL A 121 -2.33 2.95 -18.79
CA VAL A 121 -3.74 3.21 -18.45
C VAL A 121 -4.19 4.55 -18.99
N ARG A 122 -5.46 4.64 -19.36
CA ARG A 122 -6.13 5.91 -19.62
C ARG A 122 -7.22 6.12 -18.60
N ILE A 123 -7.20 7.29 -17.97
CA ILE A 123 -8.28 7.75 -17.12
C ILE A 123 -9.28 8.47 -18.01
N THR A 124 -10.51 7.95 -18.07
CA THR A 124 -11.58 8.50 -18.90
C THR A 124 -12.51 9.43 -18.13
N ASP A 125 -12.51 9.33 -16.80
CA ASP A 125 -13.26 10.23 -15.93
C ASP A 125 -12.48 11.55 -15.78
N THR A 126 -13.08 12.63 -16.25
CA THR A 126 -12.47 13.97 -16.32
C THR A 126 -13.35 15.03 -15.64
N SER A 127 -14.40 14.57 -14.94
CA SER A 127 -15.38 15.41 -14.24
C SER A 127 -15.06 15.61 -12.76
#